data_AF-A0AAD9JNX7-F1
#
_entry.id   AF-A0AAD9JNX7-F1
#
_cell.length_a   1.000
_cell.length_b   1.000
_cell.length_c   1.000
_cell.angle_alpha   90.00
_cell.angle_beta   90.00
_cell.angle_gamma   90.00
#
_symmetry.space_group_name_H-M   'P 1'
#
loop_
_entity.id
_entity.type
_entity.pdbx_description
1 polymer ?
#
loop_
_entity_poly.entity_id
_entity_poly.type
_entity_poly.pdbx_seq_one_letter_code
_entity_poly.pdbx_strand_id
1 'polypeptide(L)'
;MKISWITNKTTMLIHKAKDESSVCVTKEHINELVKRLADDWKKLGTELGFSEDDMKDTERKTDEKEAQANRMLTVWIENEADKATVELLRSALKEIGEEVIATEVFGEHEDS
;
A
#
# COMPACT_ATOMS: atom_id res chain seq x y z
N MET A 1 -17.97 -51.51 12.18
CA MET A 1 -17.88 -51.26 10.73
C MET A 1 -18.38 -49.86 10.44
N LYS A 2 -17.56 -49.09 9.70
CA LYS A 2 -17.79 -47.84 8.93
C LYS A 2 -18.54 -46.66 9.59
N ILE A 3 -17.71 -45.76 10.12
CA ILE A 3 -17.93 -44.31 10.22
C ILE A 3 -18.07 -43.75 8.79
N SER A 4 -19.05 -42.90 8.51
CA SER A 4 -19.07 -42.09 7.28
C SER A 4 -19.94 -40.84 7.44
N TRP A 5 -19.36 -39.80 8.03
CA TRP A 5 -19.81 -38.41 7.92
C TRP A 5 -18.76 -37.59 7.18
N ILE A 6 -18.25 -38.09 6.06
CA ILE A 6 -17.39 -37.31 5.18
C ILE A 6 -18.03 -37.34 3.81
N THR A 7 -18.69 -36.22 3.44
CA THR A 7 -18.53 -35.56 2.13
C THR A 7 -19.31 -34.25 2.13
N ASN A 8 -18.82 -33.25 2.87
CA ASN A 8 -19.06 -31.84 2.56
C ASN A 8 -17.72 -31.14 2.24
N LYS A 9 -16.85 -31.82 1.48
CA LYS A 9 -15.54 -31.27 1.03
C LYS A 9 -15.56 -30.68 -0.39
N THR A 10 -16.71 -30.66 -1.07
CA THR A 10 -16.76 -30.25 -2.49
C THR A 10 -17.37 -28.86 -2.72
N THR A 11 -17.98 -28.22 -1.72
CA THR A 11 -18.49 -26.83 -1.83
C THR A 11 -17.59 -25.78 -1.17
N MET A 12 -16.53 -26.17 -0.46
CA MET A 12 -15.54 -25.23 0.11
C MET A 12 -14.32 -24.98 -0.79
N LEU A 13 -14.31 -25.51 -2.01
CA LEU A 13 -13.18 -25.40 -2.94
C LEU A 13 -13.44 -24.47 -4.14
N ILE A 14 -14.58 -23.77 -4.21
CA ILE A 14 -14.92 -22.89 -5.36
C ILE A 14 -14.99 -21.39 -4.99
N HIS A 15 -14.88 -21.01 -3.72
CA HIS A 15 -14.75 -19.58 -3.32
C HIS A 15 -13.40 -19.22 -2.69
N LYS A 16 -12.39 -20.11 -2.72
CA LYS A 16 -11.05 -19.84 -2.17
C LYS A 16 -9.98 -19.82 -3.26
N ALA A 17 -10.26 -19.05 -4.29
CA ALA A 17 -9.31 -18.61 -5.31
C ALA A 17 -9.77 -17.27 -5.89
N LYS A 18 -10.30 -16.35 -5.07
CA LYS A 18 -10.24 -14.93 -5.42
C LYS A 18 -8.80 -14.53 -5.11
N ASP A 19 -8.00 -14.67 -6.15
CA ASP A 19 -6.63 -14.22 -6.31
C ASP A 19 -6.27 -13.17 -5.25
N GLU A 20 -5.46 -13.57 -4.27
CA GLU A 20 -4.70 -12.67 -3.40
C GLU A 20 -3.62 -11.99 -4.26
N SER A 21 -4.03 -11.32 -5.34
CA SER A 21 -3.21 -10.36 -6.08
C SER A 21 -3.11 -9.11 -5.23
N SER A 22 -2.45 -9.26 -4.09
CA SER A 22 -1.85 -8.12 -3.42
C SER A 22 -0.71 -7.67 -4.31
N VAL A 23 -1.03 -6.82 -5.28
CA VAL A 23 -0.03 -6.21 -6.16
C VAL A 23 0.99 -5.51 -5.28
N CYS A 24 2.24 -5.97 -5.35
CA CYS A 24 3.32 -5.38 -4.59
C CYS A 24 3.64 -3.98 -5.15
N VAL A 25 4.08 -3.09 -4.25
CA VAL A 25 4.52 -1.76 -4.67
C VAL A 25 5.86 -1.89 -5.39
N THR A 26 5.91 -1.40 -6.64
CA THR A 26 7.11 -1.40 -7.47
C THR A 26 7.87 -0.08 -7.35
N LYS A 27 9.11 -0.04 -7.85
CA LYS A 27 9.89 1.20 -7.87
C LYS A 27 9.26 2.26 -8.79
N GLU A 28 8.64 1.83 -9.88
CA GLU A 28 7.91 2.69 -10.80
C GLU A 28 6.74 3.36 -10.10
N HIS A 29 5.96 2.62 -9.28
CA HIS A 29 4.90 3.21 -8.47
C HIS A 29 5.45 4.27 -7.50
N ILE A 30 6.56 3.99 -6.82
CA ILE A 30 7.18 4.96 -5.91
C ILE A 30 7.62 6.22 -6.67
N ASN A 31 8.29 6.05 -7.81
CA ASN A 31 8.79 7.18 -8.60
C ASN A 31 7.67 8.08 -9.12
N GLU A 32 6.52 7.52 -9.52
CA GLU A 32 5.37 8.32 -9.94
C GLU A 32 4.65 8.94 -8.75
N LEU A 33 4.52 8.22 -7.64
CA LEU A 33 3.87 8.71 -6.43
C LEU A 33 4.62 9.91 -5.84
N VAL A 34 5.95 9.82 -5.70
CA VAL A 34 6.74 10.89 -5.06
C VAL A 34 6.74 12.19 -5.86
N LYS A 35 6.66 12.13 -7.19
CA LYS A 35 6.58 13.34 -8.04
C LYS A 35 5.31 14.16 -7.82
N ARG A 36 4.25 13.52 -7.36
CA ARG A 36 2.91 14.13 -7.24
C ARG A 36 2.54 14.41 -5.79
N LEU A 37 2.97 13.54 -4.88
CA LEU A 37 2.68 13.62 -3.45
C LEU A 37 3.79 14.29 -2.63
N ALA A 38 4.84 14.81 -3.28
CA ALA A 38 6.01 15.36 -2.59
C ALA A 38 5.63 16.34 -1.46
N ASP A 39 4.64 17.21 -1.65
CA ASP A 39 4.25 18.19 -0.65
C ASP A 39 3.41 17.60 0.50
N ASP A 40 2.64 16.54 0.23
CA ASP A 40 1.72 15.90 1.17
C ASP A 40 2.25 14.61 1.80
N TRP A 41 3.53 14.29 1.57
CA TRP A 41 4.18 13.06 2.05
C TRP A 41 4.05 12.83 3.56
N LYS A 42 3.96 13.89 4.37
CA LYS A 42 3.77 13.80 5.82
C LYS A 42 2.36 13.34 6.20
N LYS A 43 1.34 13.77 5.45
CA LYS A 43 -0.03 13.29 5.64
C LYS A 43 -0.08 11.80 5.35
N LEU A 44 0.50 11.38 4.23
CA LEU A 44 0.60 9.95 3.91
C LEU A 44 1.41 9.19 4.96
N GLY A 45 2.56 9.72 5.39
CA GLY A 45 3.37 9.10 6.44
C GLY A 45 2.58 8.89 7.74
N THR A 46 1.74 9.85 8.13
CA THR A 46 0.87 9.73 9.31
C THR A 46 -0.12 8.57 9.14
N GLU A 47 -0.78 8.46 7.99
CA GLU A 47 -1.71 7.35 7.70
C GLU A 47 -0.99 5.99 7.63
N LEU A 48 0.26 5.97 7.18
CA LEU A 48 1.12 4.78 7.17
C LEU A 48 1.75 4.47 8.54
N GLY A 49 1.41 5.23 9.58
CA GLY A 49 1.81 4.97 10.97
C GLY A 49 3.17 5.56 11.39
N PHE A 50 3.76 6.45 10.60
CA PHE A 50 4.98 7.16 10.98
C PHE A 50 4.70 8.21 12.06
N SER A 51 5.59 8.29 13.05
CA SER A 51 5.52 9.33 14.07
C SER A 51 6.04 10.68 13.57
N GLU A 52 5.71 11.77 14.27
CA GLU A 52 6.31 13.08 14.01
C GLU A 52 7.84 13.06 14.08
N ASP A 53 8.41 12.23 14.95
CA ASP A 53 9.85 12.15 15.13
C ASP A 53 10.51 11.45 13.94
N ASP A 54 9.91 10.40 13.38
CA ASP A 54 10.37 9.75 12.15
C ASP A 54 10.33 10.71 10.95
N MET A 55 9.28 11.53 10.87
CA MET A 55 9.15 12.57 9.84
C MET A 55 10.24 13.63 10.00
N LYS A 56 10.47 14.13 11.23
CA LYS A 56 11.54 15.11 11.51
C LYS A 56 12.93 14.54 11.22
N ASP A 57 13.16 13.25 11.48
CA ASP A 57 14.39 12.56 11.13
C ASP A 57 14.62 12.46 9.63
N THR A 58 13.55 12.36 8.85
CA THR A 58 13.62 12.36 7.39
C THR A 58 13.94 13.76 6.86
N GLU A 59 13.29 14.80 7.40
CA GLU A 59 13.57 16.20 7.04
C GLU A 59 15.00 16.62 7.36
N ARG A 60 15.56 16.15 8.49
CA ARG A 60 16.95 16.46 8.86
C ARG A 60 17.99 15.98 7.84
N LYS A 61 17.64 15.03 6.97
CA LYS A 61 18.58 14.40 6.03
C LYS A 61 18.58 15.05 4.66
N THR A 62 17.51 15.73 4.29
CA THR A 62 17.35 16.40 2.99
C THR A 62 16.20 17.39 3.05
N ASP A 63 16.35 18.55 2.40
CA ASP A 63 15.29 19.55 2.25
C ASP A 63 14.38 19.26 1.04
N GLU A 64 14.78 18.33 0.16
CA GLU A 64 14.04 17.97 -1.05
C GLU A 64 12.84 17.08 -0.72
N LYS A 65 11.63 17.58 -0.98
CA LYS A 65 10.36 16.92 -0.65
C LYS A 65 10.18 15.57 -1.34
N GLU A 66 10.58 15.44 -2.60
CA GLU A 66 10.56 14.16 -3.32
C GLU A 66 11.47 13.12 -2.64
N ALA A 67 12.67 13.53 -2.23
CA ALA A 67 13.60 12.65 -1.53
C ALA A 67 13.09 12.25 -0.14
N GLN A 68 12.40 13.16 0.56
CA GLN A 68 11.72 12.86 1.84
C GLN A 68 10.61 11.81 1.63
N ALA A 69 9.74 12.02 0.65
CA ALA A 69 8.65 11.10 0.31
C ALA A 69 9.17 9.72 -0.10
N ASN A 70 10.18 9.68 -0.97
CA ASN A 70 10.81 8.44 -1.42
C ASN A 70 11.39 7.64 -0.25
N ARG A 71 12.07 8.33 0.68
CA ARG A 71 12.64 7.70 1.86
C ARG A 71 11.57 7.11 2.77
N MET A 72 10.50 7.87 3.05
CA MET A 72 9.39 7.39 3.88
C MET A 72 8.75 6.13 3.27
N LEU A 73 8.45 6.16 1.97
CA LEU A 73 7.88 5.00 1.25
C LEU A 73 8.81 3.80 1.23
N THR A 74 10.12 4.02 1.07
CA THR A 74 11.11 2.94 1.11
C THR A 74 11.13 2.28 2.48
N VAL A 75 11.17 3.07 3.56
CA VAL A 75 11.13 2.54 4.94
C VAL A 75 9.83 1.78 5.20
N TRP A 76 8.70 2.29 4.70
CA TRP A 76 7.41 1.61 4.84
C TRP A 76 7.42 0.23 4.17
N ILE A 77 7.91 0.15 2.93
CA ILE A 77 8.02 -1.11 2.18
C ILE A 77 8.97 -2.10 2.89
N GLU A 78 10.11 -1.61 3.39
CA GLU A 78 11.09 -2.44 4.10
C GLU A 78 10.52 -2.99 5.43
N ASN A 79 9.71 -2.21 6.14
CA ASN A 79 9.14 -2.60 7.43
C ASN A 79 7.94 -3.56 7.29
N GLU A 80 7.08 -3.35 6.30
CA GLU A 80 5.86 -4.14 6.09
C GLU A 80 6.08 -5.37 5.18
N ALA A 81 7.18 -5.41 4.43
CA ALA A 81 7.54 -6.50 3.52
C ALA A 81 6.36 -6.90 2.61
N ASP A 82 5.88 -8.14 2.72
CA ASP A 82 4.77 -8.68 1.91
C ASP A 82 3.43 -7.96 2.14
N LYS A 83 3.31 -7.18 3.22
CA LYS A 83 2.12 -6.37 3.51
C LYS A 83 2.16 -4.99 2.87
N ALA A 84 3.27 -4.58 2.25
CA ALA A 84 3.36 -3.30 1.56
C ALA A 84 2.67 -3.39 0.19
N THR A 85 1.34 -3.30 0.20
CA THR A 85 0.50 -3.52 -0.98
C THR A 85 0.07 -2.20 -1.63
N VAL A 86 -0.19 -2.25 -2.94
CA VAL A 86 -0.81 -1.12 -3.68
C VAL A 86 -2.16 -0.73 -3.05
N GLU A 87 -2.93 -1.69 -2.56
CA GLU A 87 -4.23 -1.48 -1.92
C GLU A 87 -4.14 -0.62 -0.66
N LEU A 88 -3.10 -0.84 0.16
CA LEU A 88 -2.87 -0.04 1.36
C LEU A 88 -2.48 1.39 1.01
N LEU A 89 -1.59 1.58 0.03
CA LEU A 89 -1.23 2.93 -0.43
C LEU A 89 -2.44 3.66 -1.02
N ARG A 90 -3.27 2.98 -1.83
CA ARG A 90 -4.48 3.59 -2.39
C ARG A 90 -5.47 4.00 -1.28
N SER A 91 -5.66 3.14 -0.29
CA SER A 91 -6.53 3.43 0.85
C SER A 91 -6.00 4.63 1.64
N ALA A 92 -4.71 4.64 1.98
CA ALA A 92 -4.10 5.75 2.72
C ALA A 92 -4.15 7.07 1.94
N LEU A 93 -3.94 7.04 0.62
CA LEU A 93 -4.08 8.23 -0.24
C LEU A 93 -5.52 8.76 -0.25
N LYS A 94 -6.51 7.88 -0.29
CA LYS A 94 -7.92 8.29 -0.22
C LYS A 94 -8.26 8.95 1.12
N GLU A 95 -7.76 8.43 2.24
CA GLU A 95 -7.99 9.01 3.57
C GLU A 95 -7.42 10.43 3.69
N ILE A 96 -6.30 10.73 3.02
CA ILE A 96 -5.72 12.09 3.00
C ILE A 96 -6.30 13.00 1.91
N GLY A 97 -7.27 12.51 1.12
CA GLY A 97 -7.93 13.28 0.05
C GLY A 97 -7.21 13.25 -1.31
N GLU A 98 -6.17 12.43 -1.46
CA GLU A 98 -5.36 12.29 -2.67
C GLU A 98 -5.84 11.12 -3.56
N GLU A 99 -7.15 10.94 -3.66
CA GLU A 99 -7.78 9.88 -4.48
C GLU A 99 -7.39 10.00 -5.96
N VAL A 100 -7.20 11.23 -6.46
CA VAL A 100 -6.74 11.48 -7.83
C VAL A 100 -5.35 10.91 -8.06
N ILE A 101 -4.39 11.18 -7.17
CA ILE A 101 -3.03 10.64 -7.26
C ILE A 101 -3.07 9.12 -7.22
N ALA A 102 -3.91 8.54 -6.35
CA ALA A 102 -4.04 7.10 -6.23
C ALA A 102 -4.53 6.46 -7.54
N THR A 103 -5.57 7.01 -8.16
CA THR A 103 -6.10 6.55 -9.44
C THR A 103 -5.08 6.71 -10.57
N GLU A 104 -4.33 7.81 -10.62
CA GLU A 104 -3.38 8.02 -11.70
C GLU A 104 -2.11 7.16 -11.58
N VAL A 105 -1.68 6.83 -10.36
CA VAL A 105 -0.47 6.03 -10.12
C VAL A 105 -0.76 4.53 -10.19
N PHE A 106 -1.91 4.10 -9.68
CA PHE A 106 -2.25 2.68 -9.52
C PHE A 106 -3.38 2.20 -10.46
N GLY A 107 -4.05 3.12 -11.15
CA GLY A 107 -5.24 2.82 -11.96
C GLY A 107 -6.53 2.77 -11.14
N GLU A 108 -7.66 2.69 -11.83
CA GLU A 108 -8.95 2.40 -11.21
C GLU A 108 -9.03 0.91 -10.88
N HIS A 109 -9.58 0.58 -9.70
CA HIS A 109 -9.95 -0.79 -9.39
C HIS A 109 -11.19 -1.14 -10.22
N GLU A 110 -10.99 -1.63 -11.45
CA GLU A 110 -12.06 -2.24 -12.25
C GLU A 110 -12.48 -3.56 -11.58
N ASP A 111 -13.37 -3.47 -10.58
CA ASP A 111 -14.25 -4.58 -10.24
C ASP A 111 -15.25 -4.73 -11.40
N SER A 112 -14.85 -5.48 -12.43
CA SER A 112 -15.76 -6.04 -13.45
C SER A 112 -15.84 -7.56 -13.32
#